data_AF-A0AAJ6HT76-F1
#
_entry.id   AF-A0AAJ6HT76-F1
#
_cell.length_a   1.000
_cell.length_b   1.000
_cell.length_c   1.000
_cell.angle_alpha   90.00
_cell.angle_beta   90.00
_cell.angle_gamma   90.00
#
_symmetry.space_group_name_H-M   'P 1'
#
loop_
_entity.id
_entity.type
_entity.pdbx_description
1 polymer ?
#
loop_
_entity_poly.entity_id
_entity_poly.type
_entity_poly.pdbx_seq_one_letter_code
_entity_poly.pdbx_strand_id
1 'polypeptide(L)'
;MRVPSRSPGQQPGTPASPTAPARRQPFGSSPRRLTAAAAPDLAAYRAAVAELLVEVGALADAASTRARQVLIDQRLREPALAAVLDATPQGLLGARETLLLEMARYQPNDRTSARDLTALVRIYLLSRIDVLWWQDAPVFVTDDQVNGSAELVDLEWLRRRDLLRFRYQEQPATVLGRAARGLRRRLRPDATPRTAGLLFRRARREVVALLNDLGREFAATAPPATPPLWVTSLVRSTEHQYRLRRLGYAAMLPSGHCLGYSVDVELAWFERFGAREALAELLLARQGAGELNVIDEGQAWHLCLAPTARRRLRRAYEAELGV
;
A
#
# COMPACT_ATOMS: atom_id res chain seq x y z
N MET A 1 8.86 70.70 44.67
CA MET A 1 9.20 70.89 43.25
C MET A 1 8.02 70.35 42.43
N ARG A 2 7.37 71.24 41.66
CA ARG A 2 6.28 71.11 40.65
C ARG A 2 5.34 69.87 40.57
N VAL A 3 4.06 70.15 40.81
CA VAL A 3 2.77 69.62 40.24
C VAL A 3 2.72 70.02 38.73
N PRO A 4 1.91 69.46 37.76
CA PRO A 4 0.52 68.95 37.81
C PRO A 4 0.17 67.64 37.03
N SER A 5 -0.86 66.88 37.42
CA SER A 5 -2.31 66.93 37.05
C SER A 5 -2.59 66.44 35.60
N ARG A 6 -3.65 65.68 35.26
CA ARG A 6 -5.07 65.68 35.67
C ARG A 6 -5.76 64.32 35.39
N SER A 7 -6.71 63.96 36.26
CA SER A 7 -7.85 63.02 36.08
C SER A 7 -8.95 63.63 35.17
N PRO A 8 -10.26 63.25 35.16
CA PRO A 8 -10.99 62.05 35.64
C PRO A 8 -12.19 61.57 34.75
N GLY A 9 -12.81 60.45 35.17
CA GLY A 9 -14.30 60.28 35.20
C GLY A 9 -14.92 59.39 34.13
N GLN A 10 -16.01 58.65 34.33
CA GLN A 10 -17.00 58.59 35.42
C GLN A 10 -17.86 57.30 35.18
N GLN A 11 -18.12 56.53 36.24
CA GLN A 11 -19.31 55.67 36.41
C GLN A 11 -20.40 56.51 37.14
N PRO A 12 -21.64 56.05 37.45
CA PRO A 12 -22.45 54.88 37.03
C PRO A 12 -23.95 55.24 36.79
N GLY A 13 -24.80 54.26 36.48
CA GLY A 13 -26.26 54.39 36.60
C GLY A 13 -27.03 53.07 36.51
N THR A 14 -27.42 52.51 37.67
CA THR A 14 -28.51 51.54 37.89
C THR A 14 -29.81 52.30 38.25
N PRO A 15 -31.01 51.70 38.46
CA PRO A 15 -31.44 50.28 38.44
C PRO A 15 -32.79 50.00 37.70
N ALA A 16 -33.17 48.72 37.52
CA ALA A 16 -34.54 48.20 37.81
C ALA A 16 -34.76 46.78 37.21
N SER A 17 -35.27 45.86 38.05
CA SER A 17 -36.11 44.70 37.70
C SER A 17 -37.47 44.94 38.41
N PRO A 18 -38.64 44.36 38.05
CA PRO A 18 -38.92 43.01 37.51
C PRO A 18 -39.94 43.00 36.32
N THR A 19 -40.28 41.93 35.58
CA THR A 19 -41.32 40.91 35.90
C THR A 19 -41.61 40.04 34.63
N ALA A 20 -41.47 38.71 34.74
CA ALA A 20 -42.18 37.57 34.07
C ALA A 20 -42.51 37.54 32.53
N PRO A 21 -43.04 36.44 31.95
CA PRO A 21 -42.27 35.52 31.09
C PRO A 21 -42.75 35.44 29.63
N ALA A 22 -41.83 35.26 28.67
CA ALA A 22 -42.17 34.97 27.27
C ALA A 22 -41.43 33.73 26.76
N ARG A 23 -42.17 32.61 26.76
CA ARG A 23 -42.20 31.56 25.72
C ARG A 23 -40.86 31.18 25.05
N ARG A 24 -40.19 30.17 25.61
CA ARG A 24 -39.21 29.34 24.88
C ARG A 24 -39.96 28.53 23.81
N GLN A 25 -39.71 28.82 22.54
CA GLN A 25 -39.91 27.85 21.47
C GLN A 25 -38.61 27.06 21.27
N PRO A 26 -38.64 25.72 21.24
CA PRO A 26 -37.48 24.95 20.84
C PRO A 26 -37.39 24.99 19.31
N PHE A 27 -36.38 25.68 18.78
CA PHE A 27 -35.92 25.39 17.42
C PHE A 27 -35.28 24.01 17.45
N GLY A 28 -36.10 23.00 17.15
CA GLY A 28 -35.66 21.65 16.82
C GLY A 28 -34.90 21.69 15.51
N SER A 29 -33.63 22.05 15.57
CA SER A 29 -32.65 21.63 14.56
C SER A 29 -32.04 20.33 15.05
N SER A 30 -32.74 19.22 14.83
CA SER A 30 -32.12 17.90 14.83
C SER A 30 -30.88 17.99 13.93
N PRO A 31 -29.67 17.65 14.39
CA PRO A 31 -28.55 17.54 13.49
C PRO A 31 -28.93 16.45 12.49
N ARG A 32 -29.17 16.86 11.25
CA ARG A 32 -29.23 16.00 10.09
C ARG A 32 -27.96 15.16 10.18
N ARG A 33 -28.11 13.92 10.64
CA ARG A 33 -27.07 12.91 10.62
C ARG A 33 -26.70 12.82 9.15
N LEU A 34 -25.63 13.51 8.75
CA LEU A 34 -24.95 13.24 7.50
C LEU A 34 -24.61 11.77 7.62
N THR A 35 -25.40 10.95 6.94
CA THR A 35 -25.11 9.53 6.74
C THR A 35 -23.69 9.51 6.21
N ALA A 36 -22.73 9.10 7.04
CA ALA A 36 -21.38 8.83 6.60
C ALA A 36 -21.53 7.96 5.35
N ALA A 37 -21.05 8.45 4.22
CA ALA A 37 -21.12 7.70 2.97
C ALA A 37 -20.59 6.29 3.27
N ALA A 38 -21.39 5.27 2.96
CA ALA A 38 -21.00 3.89 3.21
C ALA A 38 -19.63 3.65 2.53
N ALA A 39 -18.69 3.04 3.26
CA ALA A 39 -17.39 2.72 2.69
C ALA A 39 -17.57 1.88 1.42
N PRO A 40 -16.75 2.09 0.37
CA PRO A 40 -16.86 1.31 -0.86
C PRO A 40 -16.75 -0.20 -0.61
N ASP A 41 -17.55 -0.98 -1.33
CA ASP A 41 -17.49 -2.44 -1.27
C ASP A 41 -16.26 -2.96 -2.04
N LEU A 42 -15.22 -3.32 -1.29
CA LEU A 42 -13.97 -3.82 -1.86
C LEU A 42 -14.09 -5.22 -2.45
N ALA A 43 -15.05 -6.04 -1.99
CA ALA A 43 -15.27 -7.37 -2.56
C ALA A 43 -15.91 -7.25 -3.95
N ALA A 44 -16.95 -6.41 -4.06
CA ALA A 44 -17.57 -6.09 -5.35
C ALA A 44 -16.57 -5.45 -6.31
N TYR A 45 -15.71 -4.54 -5.83
CA TYR A 45 -14.65 -3.95 -6.63
C TYR A 45 -13.69 -5.01 -7.19
N ARG A 46 -13.20 -5.94 -6.36
CA ARG A 46 -12.30 -7.02 -6.81
C ARG A 46 -12.94 -7.93 -7.84
N ALA A 47 -14.21 -8.28 -7.65
CA ALA A 47 -14.96 -9.07 -8.61
C ALA A 47 -15.08 -8.35 -9.96
N ALA A 48 -15.45 -7.06 -9.96
CA ALA A 48 -15.55 -6.25 -11.17
C ALA A 48 -14.19 -6.08 -11.88
N VAL A 49 -13.09 -5.94 -11.12
CA VAL A 49 -11.73 -5.95 -11.68
C VAL A 49 -11.43 -7.31 -12.32
N ALA A 50 -11.74 -8.43 -11.66
CA ALA A 50 -11.49 -9.76 -12.21
C ALA A 50 -12.21 -9.99 -13.54
N GLU A 51 -13.49 -9.60 -13.64
CA GLU A 51 -14.27 -9.63 -14.89
C GLU A 51 -13.62 -8.77 -15.99
N LEU A 52 -13.27 -7.52 -15.67
CA LEU A 52 -12.61 -6.62 -16.62
C LEU A 52 -11.29 -7.21 -17.14
N LEU A 53 -10.52 -7.90 -16.29
CA LEU A 53 -9.26 -8.51 -16.71
C LEU A 53 -9.45 -9.66 -17.70
N VAL A 54 -10.56 -10.40 -17.61
CA VAL A 54 -10.91 -11.42 -18.61
C VAL A 54 -11.18 -10.76 -19.97
N GLU A 55 -11.97 -9.69 -19.98
CA GLU A 55 -12.29 -8.95 -21.21
C GLU A 55 -11.07 -8.26 -21.82
N VAL A 56 -10.22 -7.66 -21.01
CA VAL A 56 -8.94 -7.06 -21.45
C VAL A 56 -8.02 -8.14 -22.03
N GLY A 57 -7.96 -9.32 -21.42
CA GLY A 57 -7.20 -10.46 -21.93
C GLY A 57 -7.72 -10.98 -23.28
N ALA A 58 -9.04 -10.97 -23.49
CA ALA A 58 -9.64 -11.33 -24.77
C ALA A 58 -9.28 -10.36 -25.91
N LEU A 59 -8.93 -9.11 -25.55
CA LEU A 59 -8.52 -8.05 -26.48
C LEU A 59 -6.99 -7.87 -26.50
N ALA A 60 -6.19 -8.90 -26.25
CA ALA A 60 -4.74 -8.78 -26.08
C ALA A 60 -3.96 -8.39 -27.35
N ASP A 61 -4.53 -8.60 -28.54
CA ASP A 61 -3.91 -8.31 -29.82
C ASP A 61 -3.70 -6.80 -30.06
N ALA A 62 -2.64 -6.46 -30.81
CA ALA A 62 -2.23 -5.06 -31.03
C ALA A 62 -3.30 -4.25 -31.81
N ALA A 63 -4.04 -4.90 -32.70
CA ALA A 63 -5.11 -4.28 -33.49
C ALA A 63 -6.29 -3.82 -32.61
N SER A 64 -6.49 -4.45 -31.45
CA SER A 64 -7.57 -4.14 -30.50
C SER A 64 -7.30 -2.95 -29.57
N THR A 65 -6.25 -2.16 -29.81
CA THR A 65 -5.88 -1.02 -28.94
C THR A 65 -7.05 -0.06 -28.68
N ARG A 66 -7.78 0.34 -29.73
CA ARG A 66 -8.95 1.23 -29.60
C ARG A 66 -10.11 0.56 -28.87
N ALA A 67 -10.39 -0.70 -29.19
CA ALA A 67 -11.45 -1.46 -28.54
C ALA A 67 -11.20 -1.59 -27.03
N ARG A 68 -9.94 -1.84 -26.64
CA ARG A 68 -9.53 -1.94 -25.23
C ARG A 68 -9.66 -0.61 -24.48
N GLN A 69 -9.33 0.50 -25.12
CA GLN A 69 -9.53 1.83 -24.53
C GLN A 69 -11.01 2.12 -24.29
N VAL A 70 -11.88 1.81 -25.26
CA VAL A 70 -13.34 1.97 -25.12
C VAL A 70 -13.89 1.07 -24.02
N LEU A 71 -13.44 -0.18 -23.95
CA LEU A 71 -13.84 -1.12 -22.91
C LEU A 71 -13.52 -0.59 -21.51
N ILE A 72 -12.27 -0.19 -21.28
CA ILE A 72 -11.85 0.34 -19.98
C ILE A 72 -12.61 1.61 -19.64
N ASP A 73 -12.77 2.51 -20.62
CA ASP A 73 -13.55 3.72 -20.44
C ASP A 73 -14.98 3.43 -19.96
N GLN A 74 -15.65 2.44 -20.55
CA GLN A 74 -17.00 2.02 -20.17
C GLN A 74 -17.02 1.36 -18.78
N ARG A 75 -16.19 0.34 -18.57
CA ARG A 75 -16.17 -0.44 -17.32
C ARG A 75 -15.84 0.41 -16.10
N LEU A 76 -14.91 1.37 -16.20
CA LEU A 76 -14.57 2.22 -15.05
C LEU A 76 -15.73 3.10 -14.54
N ARG A 77 -16.78 3.31 -15.35
CA ARG A 77 -17.99 4.04 -14.93
C ARG A 77 -19.00 3.18 -14.19
N GLU A 78 -18.80 1.86 -14.16
CA GLU A 78 -19.69 0.97 -13.43
C GLU A 78 -19.64 1.23 -11.93
N PRO A 79 -20.76 1.11 -11.20
CA PRO A 79 -20.83 1.50 -9.80
C PRO A 79 -19.77 0.84 -8.91
N ALA A 80 -19.49 -0.45 -9.13
CA ALA A 80 -18.52 -1.19 -8.34
C ALA A 80 -17.09 -0.63 -8.48
N LEU A 81 -16.68 -0.27 -9.70
CA LEU A 81 -15.37 0.34 -9.97
C LEU A 81 -15.35 1.82 -9.58
N ALA A 82 -16.34 2.58 -10.03
CA ALA A 82 -16.44 4.02 -9.80
C ALA A 82 -16.41 4.38 -8.31
N ALA A 83 -17.11 3.64 -7.45
CA ALA A 83 -17.18 3.94 -6.02
C ALA A 83 -15.80 3.93 -5.33
N VAL A 84 -14.92 2.99 -5.69
CA VAL A 84 -13.56 2.93 -5.12
C VAL A 84 -12.68 4.01 -5.73
N LEU A 85 -12.74 4.20 -7.05
CA LEU A 85 -11.90 5.17 -7.75
C LEU A 85 -12.21 6.62 -7.33
N ASP A 86 -13.49 6.93 -7.17
CA ASP A 86 -13.97 8.26 -6.76
C ASP A 86 -13.64 8.58 -5.29
N ALA A 87 -13.53 7.54 -4.47
CA ALA A 87 -13.08 7.66 -3.08
C ALA A 87 -11.56 7.84 -2.94
N THR A 88 -10.77 7.73 -4.03
CA THR A 88 -9.34 8.05 -3.99
C THR A 88 -9.09 9.56 -4.19
N PRO A 89 -7.94 10.11 -3.74
CA PRO A 89 -7.62 11.53 -3.95
C PRO A 89 -7.59 11.99 -5.42
N GLN A 90 -7.41 11.06 -6.37
CA GLN A 90 -7.41 11.37 -7.81
C GLN A 90 -8.83 11.45 -8.40
N GLY A 91 -9.82 10.91 -7.69
CA GLY A 91 -11.17 10.70 -8.19
C GLY A 91 -11.23 9.72 -9.38
N LEU A 92 -12.45 9.44 -9.84
CA LEU A 92 -12.66 8.55 -10.99
C LEU A 92 -11.96 9.04 -12.26
N LEU A 93 -12.10 10.33 -12.58
CA LEU A 93 -11.55 10.92 -13.80
C LEU A 93 -10.02 10.85 -13.83
N GLY A 94 -9.37 11.27 -12.74
CA GLY A 94 -7.91 11.23 -12.65
C GLY A 94 -7.35 9.80 -12.69
N ALA A 95 -8.05 8.86 -12.05
CA ALA A 95 -7.65 7.45 -12.08
C ALA A 95 -7.74 6.87 -13.50
N ARG A 96 -8.86 7.12 -14.19
CA ARG A 96 -9.07 6.71 -15.57
C ARG A 96 -8.01 7.29 -16.52
N GLU A 97 -7.77 8.59 -16.47
CA GLU A 97 -6.79 9.25 -17.34
C GLU A 97 -5.38 8.70 -17.10
N THR A 98 -5.02 8.48 -15.84
CA THR A 98 -3.74 7.88 -15.48
C THR A 98 -3.62 6.47 -16.05
N LEU A 99 -4.63 5.61 -15.89
CA LEU A 99 -4.59 4.24 -16.42
C LEU A 99 -4.41 4.23 -17.94
N LEU A 100 -5.18 5.04 -18.67
CA LEU A 100 -5.07 5.13 -20.13
C LEU A 100 -3.67 5.61 -20.56
N LEU A 101 -3.07 6.55 -19.81
CA LEU A 101 -1.71 7.02 -20.04
C LEU A 101 -0.65 5.93 -19.75
N GLU A 102 -0.80 5.18 -18.66
CA GLU A 102 0.11 4.06 -18.35
C GLU A 102 0.02 2.97 -19.44
N MET A 103 -1.19 2.65 -19.90
CA MET A 103 -1.38 1.70 -21.00
C MET A 103 -0.75 2.18 -22.31
N ALA A 104 -0.92 3.45 -22.66
CA ALA A 104 -0.34 4.03 -23.88
C ALA A 104 1.20 4.04 -23.85
N ARG A 105 1.78 4.15 -22.65
CA ARG A 105 3.25 4.15 -22.44
C ARG A 105 3.83 2.76 -22.21
N TYR A 106 2.99 1.76 -22.03
CA TYR A 106 3.44 0.43 -21.66
C TYR A 106 4.26 -0.21 -22.77
N GLN A 107 5.43 -0.71 -22.39
CA GLN A 107 6.27 -1.55 -23.23
C GLN A 107 6.55 -2.84 -22.47
N PRO A 108 6.24 -4.02 -23.04
CA PRO A 108 6.60 -5.29 -22.43
C PRO A 108 8.09 -5.35 -22.13
N ASN A 109 8.43 -5.75 -20.91
CA ASN A 109 9.81 -5.85 -20.47
C ASN A 109 9.91 -6.94 -19.38
N ASP A 110 10.79 -7.91 -19.61
CA ASP A 110 11.05 -9.05 -18.72
C ASP A 110 11.49 -8.66 -17.30
N ARG A 111 11.91 -7.40 -17.12
CA ARG A 111 12.35 -6.86 -15.84
C ARG A 111 11.21 -6.37 -14.96
N THR A 112 9.97 -6.31 -15.46
CA THR A 112 8.84 -5.66 -14.78
C THR A 112 7.84 -6.68 -14.27
N SER A 113 7.15 -6.33 -13.17
CA SER A 113 6.01 -7.08 -12.64
C SER A 113 4.86 -7.22 -13.65
N ALA A 114 4.63 -6.20 -14.47
CA ALA A 114 3.60 -6.22 -15.50
C ALA A 114 4.14 -6.87 -16.77
N ARG A 115 4.01 -8.20 -16.89
CA ARG A 115 4.44 -8.96 -18.08
C ARG A 115 3.62 -8.69 -19.33
N ASP A 116 2.38 -8.26 -19.15
CA ASP A 116 1.47 -7.85 -20.21
C ASP A 116 0.56 -6.68 -19.75
N LEU A 117 -0.28 -6.20 -20.66
CA LEU A 117 -1.22 -5.11 -20.37
C LEU A 117 -2.31 -5.51 -19.38
N THR A 118 -2.70 -6.79 -19.33
CA THR A 118 -3.67 -7.30 -18.34
C THR A 118 -3.08 -7.20 -16.94
N ALA A 119 -1.82 -7.60 -16.74
CA ALA A 119 -1.10 -7.43 -15.50
C ALA A 119 -0.95 -5.96 -15.11
N LEU A 120 -0.67 -5.07 -16.07
CA LEU A 120 -0.64 -3.62 -15.80
C LEU A 120 -1.99 -3.11 -15.27
N VAL A 121 -3.09 -3.46 -15.93
CA VAL A 121 -4.44 -3.05 -15.51
C VAL A 121 -4.77 -3.62 -14.12
N ARG A 122 -4.43 -4.89 -13.86
CA ARG A 122 -4.61 -5.53 -12.55
C ARG A 122 -3.89 -4.76 -11.45
N ILE A 123 -2.59 -4.53 -11.64
CA ILE A 123 -1.74 -3.84 -10.68
C ILE A 123 -2.27 -2.43 -10.41
N TYR A 124 -2.59 -1.69 -11.48
CA TYR A 124 -3.12 -0.35 -11.36
C TYR A 124 -4.41 -0.31 -10.54
N LEU A 125 -5.42 -1.08 -10.94
CA LEU A 125 -6.74 -1.03 -10.32
C LEU A 125 -6.71 -1.56 -8.90
N LEU A 126 -6.05 -2.69 -8.64
CA LEU A 126 -6.01 -3.24 -7.28
C LEU A 126 -5.17 -2.38 -6.33
N SER A 127 -4.16 -1.64 -6.82
CA SER A 127 -3.40 -0.70 -5.99
C SER A 127 -4.23 0.50 -5.52
N ARG A 128 -5.38 0.80 -6.15
CA ARG A 128 -6.28 1.89 -5.71
C ARG A 128 -6.86 1.63 -4.32
N ILE A 129 -6.94 0.36 -3.91
CA ILE A 129 -7.34 -0.01 -2.55
C ILE A 129 -6.29 0.47 -1.54
N ASP A 130 -5.00 0.34 -1.84
CA ASP A 130 -3.92 0.83 -0.98
C ASP A 130 -4.00 2.34 -0.80
N VAL A 131 -4.25 3.04 -1.91
CA VAL A 131 -4.39 4.50 -1.95
C VAL A 131 -5.60 4.95 -1.14
N LEU A 132 -6.74 4.28 -1.31
CA LEU A 132 -7.94 4.53 -0.53
C LEU A 132 -7.70 4.33 0.97
N TRP A 133 -7.06 3.22 1.35
CA TRP A 133 -6.81 2.87 2.75
C TRP A 133 -5.88 3.83 3.47
N TRP A 134 -4.90 4.37 2.77
CA TRP A 134 -3.81 5.15 3.36
C TRP A 134 -3.71 6.57 2.80
N GLN A 135 -4.82 7.11 2.29
CA GLN A 135 -4.85 8.45 1.68
C GLN A 135 -4.36 9.57 2.62
N ASP A 136 -4.57 9.42 3.93
CA ASP A 136 -4.17 10.40 4.94
C ASP A 136 -2.78 10.13 5.53
N ALA A 137 -2.11 9.05 5.11
CA ALA A 137 -0.79 8.71 5.61
C ALA A 137 0.30 9.52 4.88
N PRO A 138 1.31 10.02 5.62
CA PRO A 138 2.41 10.75 5.00
C PRO A 138 3.25 9.82 4.13
N VAL A 139 3.61 10.32 2.95
CA VAL A 139 4.48 9.62 2.00
C VAL A 139 5.95 9.91 2.35
N PHE A 140 6.80 8.89 2.32
CA PHE A 140 8.25 9.07 2.33
C PHE A 140 8.69 9.57 0.95
N VAL A 141 8.99 10.87 0.86
CA VAL A 141 9.40 11.54 -0.37
C VAL A 141 10.83 11.14 -0.74
N THR A 142 11.75 11.19 0.21
CA THR A 142 13.20 11.02 -0.03
C THR A 142 13.79 9.76 0.58
N ASP A 143 14.92 9.31 0.05
CA ASP A 143 15.68 8.17 0.59
C ASP A 143 16.11 8.42 2.07
N ASP A 144 16.45 9.66 2.41
CA ASP A 144 16.84 10.06 3.77
C ASP A 144 15.67 10.00 4.75
N GLN A 145 14.45 10.37 4.32
CA GLN A 145 13.26 10.21 5.16
C GLN A 145 13.00 8.75 5.50
N VAL A 146 13.24 7.82 4.57
CA VAL A 146 13.12 6.38 4.85
C VAL A 146 14.19 5.93 5.85
N ASN A 147 15.44 6.35 5.68
CA ASN A 147 16.55 5.89 6.52
C ASN A 147 16.53 6.49 7.94
N GLY A 148 16.05 7.73 8.08
CA GLY A 148 16.02 8.49 9.33
C GLY A 148 14.69 8.44 10.09
N SER A 149 13.64 7.84 9.53
CA SER A 149 12.31 7.83 10.17
C SER A 149 12.28 6.99 11.44
N ALA A 150 11.79 7.59 12.53
CA ALA A 150 11.51 6.89 13.79
C ALA A 150 10.30 5.94 13.71
N GLU A 151 9.47 6.05 12.66
CA GLU A 151 8.34 5.16 12.43
C GLU A 151 8.76 3.81 11.84
N LEU A 152 9.99 3.73 11.33
CA LEU A 152 10.53 2.55 10.65
C LEU A 152 11.64 1.90 11.48
N VAL A 153 11.54 0.59 11.67
CA VAL A 153 12.55 -0.20 12.37
C VAL A 153 13.57 -0.76 11.39
N ASP A 154 14.80 -0.92 11.87
CA ASP A 154 15.89 -1.55 11.10
C ASP A 154 15.79 -3.07 11.18
N LEU A 155 15.58 -3.71 10.02
CA LEU A 155 15.50 -5.16 9.91
C LEU A 155 16.82 -5.84 10.27
N GLU A 156 17.96 -5.18 10.07
CA GLU A 156 19.25 -5.76 10.42
C GLU A 156 19.41 -5.95 11.93
N TRP A 157 18.92 -4.99 12.70
CA TRP A 157 18.90 -5.06 14.15
C TRP A 157 18.05 -6.24 14.64
N LEU A 158 16.89 -6.45 14.01
CA LEU A 158 15.99 -7.57 14.30
C LEU A 158 16.61 -8.91 13.85
N ARG A 159 17.21 -8.95 12.66
CA ARG A 159 17.86 -10.14 12.09
C ARG A 159 18.99 -10.64 12.97
N ARG A 160 19.83 -9.74 13.50
CA ARG A 160 20.96 -10.10 14.40
C ARG A 160 20.50 -10.69 15.74
N ARG A 161 19.26 -10.44 16.13
CA ARG A 161 18.63 -10.98 17.35
C ARG A 161 17.74 -12.18 17.08
N ASP A 162 17.75 -12.70 15.85
CA ASP A 162 16.89 -13.80 15.42
C ASP A 162 15.39 -13.55 15.63
N LEU A 163 14.97 -12.29 15.46
CA LEU A 163 13.59 -11.83 15.65
C LEU A 163 12.76 -11.82 14.35
N LEU A 164 13.35 -12.23 13.23
CA LEU A 164 12.65 -12.30 11.94
C LEU A 164 12.27 -13.74 11.62
N ARG A 165 11.05 -13.94 11.13
CA ARG A 165 10.53 -15.23 10.62
C ARG A 165 10.42 -15.26 9.09
N PHE A 166 11.04 -14.28 8.44
CA PHE A 166 11.18 -14.18 7.00
C PHE A 166 12.63 -13.88 6.62
N ARG A 167 12.95 -14.09 5.34
CA ARG A 167 14.25 -13.80 4.73
C ARG A 167 14.12 -12.66 3.73
N TYR A 168 15.22 -11.97 3.53
CA TYR A 168 15.38 -10.97 2.48
C TYR A 168 16.83 -10.95 2.02
N GLN A 169 17.06 -10.32 0.87
CA GLN A 169 18.40 -10.01 0.39
C GLN A 169 18.50 -8.50 0.21
N GLU A 170 19.55 -7.88 0.75
CA GLU A 170 19.85 -6.46 0.53
C GLU A 170 20.37 -6.24 -0.89
N GLN A 171 20.07 -5.11 -1.54
CA GLN A 171 20.61 -4.76 -2.85
C GLN A 171 22.12 -4.41 -2.75
N PRO A 172 23.00 -4.83 -3.68
CA PRO A 172 24.42 -4.54 -3.56
C PRO A 172 24.65 -3.06 -3.87
N ALA A 173 25.22 -2.33 -2.92
CA ALA A 173 25.60 -0.93 -3.10
C ALA A 173 26.74 -0.78 -4.12
N THR A 174 27.67 -1.75 -4.18
CA THR A 174 28.91 -1.65 -4.98
C THR A 174 28.88 -2.50 -6.25
N VAL A 175 29.71 -2.11 -7.24
CA VAL A 175 29.94 -2.90 -8.47
C VAL A 175 30.47 -4.29 -8.12
N LEU A 176 31.42 -4.38 -7.18
CA LEU A 176 31.96 -5.65 -6.69
C LEU A 176 30.86 -6.53 -6.06
N GLY A 177 29.97 -5.94 -5.26
CA GLY A 177 28.82 -6.66 -4.70
C GLY A 177 27.88 -7.20 -5.78
N ARG A 178 27.67 -6.44 -6.87
CA ARG A 178 26.90 -6.91 -8.05
C ARG A 178 27.60 -8.05 -8.77
N ALA A 179 28.91 -7.97 -8.98
CA ALA A 179 29.69 -9.03 -9.61
C ALA A 179 29.70 -10.32 -8.78
N ALA A 180 29.96 -10.21 -7.48
CA ALA A 180 29.91 -11.33 -6.54
C ALA A 180 28.52 -11.98 -6.51
N ARG A 181 27.44 -11.18 -6.56
CA ARG A 181 26.08 -11.71 -6.71
C ARG A 181 25.88 -12.44 -8.03
N GLY A 182 26.35 -11.86 -9.13
CA GLY A 182 26.29 -12.50 -10.45
C GLY A 182 26.97 -13.86 -10.42
N LEU A 183 28.15 -13.95 -9.81
CA LEU A 183 28.88 -15.21 -9.64
C LEU A 183 28.13 -16.20 -8.75
N ARG A 184 27.62 -15.78 -7.59
CA ARG A 184 26.82 -16.64 -6.71
C ARG A 184 25.58 -17.18 -7.42
N ARG A 185 24.90 -16.38 -8.25
CA ARG A 185 23.76 -16.82 -9.06
C ARG A 185 24.16 -17.82 -10.14
N ARG A 186 25.37 -17.75 -10.67
CA ARG A 186 25.86 -18.75 -11.64
C ARG A 186 26.22 -20.07 -10.96
N LEU A 187 26.86 -20.00 -9.79
CA LEU A 187 27.30 -21.18 -9.06
C LEU A 187 26.18 -21.87 -8.27
N ARG A 188 25.18 -21.09 -7.84
CA ARG A 188 24.01 -21.56 -7.08
C ARG A 188 22.77 -20.79 -7.56
N PRO A 189 22.28 -21.05 -8.81
CA PRO A 189 21.14 -20.34 -9.40
C PRO A 189 19.85 -20.43 -8.58
N ASP A 190 19.83 -21.43 -7.71
CA ASP A 190 18.69 -21.94 -7.01
C ASP A 190 18.67 -21.60 -5.52
N ALA A 191 19.75 -21.03 -4.98
CA ALA A 191 19.86 -20.76 -3.55
C ALA A 191 18.98 -19.60 -3.08
N THR A 192 18.63 -18.67 -3.98
CA THR A 192 17.83 -17.48 -3.65
C THR A 192 16.98 -17.06 -4.85
N PRO A 193 15.81 -16.44 -4.62
CA PRO A 193 15.03 -15.80 -5.67
C PRO A 193 15.82 -14.82 -6.52
N ARG A 194 15.44 -14.70 -7.79
CA ARG A 194 16.05 -13.73 -8.72
C ARG A 194 15.40 -12.37 -8.57
N THR A 195 15.80 -11.61 -7.55
CA THR A 195 15.26 -10.27 -7.27
C THR A 195 16.36 -9.22 -7.14
N ALA A 196 16.04 -7.94 -7.25
CA ALA A 196 17.04 -6.87 -7.03
C ALA A 196 17.53 -6.85 -5.56
N GLY A 197 16.68 -7.29 -4.64
CA GLY A 197 16.87 -7.16 -3.21
C GLY A 197 16.38 -5.81 -2.69
N LEU A 198 16.36 -5.68 -1.36
CA LEU A 198 15.91 -4.50 -0.66
C LEU A 198 16.94 -3.40 -0.73
N LEU A 199 16.56 -2.23 -1.25
CA LEU A 199 17.37 -1.03 -1.12
C LEU A 199 17.37 -0.53 0.33
N PHE A 200 16.19 -0.50 0.96
CA PHE A 200 16.03 -0.11 2.35
C PHE A 200 15.70 -1.33 3.22
N ARG A 201 16.49 -1.55 4.28
CA ARG A 201 16.23 -2.57 5.31
C ARG A 201 15.33 -2.01 6.42
N ARG A 202 14.32 -1.23 6.02
CA ARG A 202 13.43 -0.48 6.92
C ARG A 202 12.00 -0.95 6.71
N ALA A 203 11.23 -1.05 7.78
CA ALA A 203 9.82 -1.40 7.71
C ALA A 203 9.05 -0.80 8.88
N ARG A 204 7.74 -0.56 8.71
CA ARG A 204 6.86 -0.23 9.83
C ARG A 204 6.76 -1.45 10.76
N ARG A 205 6.59 -1.19 12.07
CA ARG A 205 6.47 -2.25 13.08
C ARG A 205 5.33 -3.22 12.77
N GLU A 206 4.19 -2.72 12.32
CA GLU A 206 3.04 -3.55 11.94
C GLU A 206 3.35 -4.46 10.74
N VAL A 207 4.12 -3.97 9.76
CA VAL A 207 4.53 -4.77 8.60
C VAL A 207 5.51 -5.86 9.03
N VAL A 208 6.42 -5.59 9.98
CA VAL A 208 7.29 -6.63 10.55
C VAL A 208 6.47 -7.71 11.26
N ALA A 209 5.51 -7.32 12.11
CA ALA A 209 4.65 -8.27 12.81
C ALA A 209 3.83 -9.11 11.82
N LEU A 210 3.26 -8.48 10.79
CA LEU A 210 2.56 -9.17 9.70
C LEU A 210 3.46 -10.22 9.03
N LEU A 211 4.68 -9.84 8.65
CA LEU A 211 5.60 -10.76 7.98
C LEU A 211 6.10 -11.87 8.89
N ASN A 212 6.19 -11.62 10.19
CA ASN A 212 6.51 -12.65 11.17
C ASN A 212 5.34 -13.64 11.36
N ASP A 213 4.10 -13.13 11.45
CA ASP A 213 2.88 -13.95 11.48
C ASP A 213 2.79 -14.83 10.22
N LEU A 214 2.88 -14.22 9.04
CA LEU A 214 2.87 -14.94 7.76
C LEU A 214 4.02 -15.94 7.65
N GLY A 215 5.22 -15.58 8.10
CA GLY A 215 6.38 -16.46 8.08
C GLY A 215 6.20 -17.70 8.95
N ARG A 216 5.56 -17.57 10.12
CA ARG A 216 5.23 -18.69 11.01
C ARG A 216 4.17 -19.59 10.41
N GLU A 217 3.07 -19.02 9.92
CA GLU A 217 1.98 -19.79 9.34
C GLU A 217 2.41 -20.51 8.06
N PHE A 218 3.17 -19.83 7.20
CA PHE A 218 3.74 -20.46 6.02
C PHE A 218 4.69 -21.60 6.41
N ALA A 219 5.56 -21.43 7.42
CA ALA A 219 6.42 -22.51 7.87
C ALA A 219 5.64 -23.71 8.45
N ALA A 220 4.44 -23.49 8.99
CA ALA A 220 3.58 -24.54 9.52
C ALA A 220 2.80 -25.31 8.43
N THR A 221 2.49 -24.68 7.31
CA THR A 221 1.71 -25.28 6.21
C THR A 221 2.56 -25.72 5.02
N ALA A 222 3.76 -25.17 4.85
CA ALA A 222 4.62 -25.49 3.72
C ALA A 222 5.21 -26.91 3.79
N PRO A 223 5.48 -27.53 2.64
CA PRO A 223 6.19 -28.81 2.58
C PRO A 223 7.54 -28.78 3.33
N PRO A 224 8.01 -29.94 3.85
CA PRO A 224 9.32 -30.03 4.49
C PRO A 224 10.45 -29.51 3.60
N ALA A 225 11.49 -28.93 4.22
CA ALA A 225 12.62 -28.30 3.55
C ALA A 225 12.30 -27.04 2.70
N THR A 226 11.06 -26.52 2.76
CA THR A 226 10.73 -25.22 2.18
C THR A 226 11.50 -24.11 2.92
N PRO A 227 12.19 -23.20 2.21
CA PRO A 227 12.82 -22.04 2.83
C PRO A 227 11.80 -21.11 3.51
N PRO A 228 12.19 -20.30 4.51
CA PRO A 228 11.29 -19.33 5.12
C PRO A 228 10.76 -18.31 4.10
N LEU A 229 9.61 -17.69 4.40
CA LEU A 229 8.99 -16.64 3.60
C LEU A 229 10.03 -15.63 3.10
N TRP A 230 9.99 -15.29 1.81
CA TRP A 230 10.99 -14.43 1.19
C TRP A 230 10.41 -13.09 0.75
N VAL A 231 10.96 -12.00 1.32
CA VAL A 231 10.56 -10.62 1.03
C VAL A 231 11.47 -10.01 -0.03
N THR A 232 10.87 -9.44 -1.07
CA THR A 232 11.56 -8.93 -2.26
C THR A 232 11.56 -7.40 -2.32
N SER A 233 10.58 -6.75 -1.68
CA SER A 233 10.49 -5.29 -1.54
C SER A 233 9.78 -4.90 -0.26
N LEU A 234 10.11 -3.74 0.31
CA LEU A 234 9.48 -3.14 1.50
C LEU A 234 9.19 -1.66 1.22
N VAL A 235 9.33 -0.80 2.23
CA VAL A 235 9.24 0.65 2.09
C VAL A 235 10.16 1.14 0.97
N ARG A 236 9.66 2.10 0.20
CA ARG A 236 10.40 2.83 -0.83
C ARG A 236 10.21 4.32 -0.58
N SER A 237 11.11 5.15 -1.05
CA SER A 237 10.84 6.58 -1.19
C SER A 237 10.13 6.85 -2.52
N THR A 238 9.46 8.00 -2.65
CA THR A 238 8.94 8.48 -3.93
C THR A 238 10.08 8.70 -4.94
N GLU A 239 11.24 9.20 -4.51
CA GLU A 239 12.45 9.32 -5.35
C GLU A 239 12.89 7.98 -5.96
N HIS A 240 12.91 6.92 -5.13
CA HIS A 240 13.24 5.59 -5.57
C HIS A 240 12.18 5.04 -6.53
N GLN A 241 10.90 5.26 -6.25
CA GLN A 241 9.80 4.85 -7.12
C GLN A 241 9.90 5.53 -8.51
N TYR A 242 10.19 6.83 -8.57
CA TYR A 242 10.45 7.52 -9.85
C TYR A 242 11.69 6.97 -10.56
N ARG A 243 12.75 6.61 -9.82
CA ARG A 243 13.96 6.00 -10.39
C ARG A 243 13.64 4.65 -11.04
N LEU A 244 12.85 3.80 -10.37
CA LEU A 244 12.37 2.53 -10.93
C LEU A 244 11.54 2.78 -12.20
N ARG A 245 10.63 3.76 -12.19
CA ARG A 245 9.84 4.12 -13.38
C ARG A 245 10.72 4.55 -14.55
N ARG A 246 11.76 5.36 -14.31
CA ARG A 246 12.75 5.75 -15.36
C ARG A 246 13.55 4.58 -15.91
N LEU A 247 13.75 3.53 -15.11
CA LEU A 247 14.39 2.28 -15.53
C LEU A 247 13.43 1.32 -16.25
N GLY A 248 12.18 1.73 -16.46
CA GLY A 248 11.16 0.97 -17.18
C GLY A 248 10.38 -0.03 -16.31
N TYR A 249 10.51 0.01 -14.98
CA TYR A 249 9.67 -0.80 -14.09
C TYR A 249 8.25 -0.24 -14.01
N ALA A 250 7.26 -1.13 -13.80
CA ALA A 250 5.86 -0.77 -13.52
C ALA A 250 5.69 -0.20 -12.10
N ALA A 251 6.42 0.88 -11.81
CA ALA A 251 6.46 1.55 -10.51
C ALA A 251 5.45 2.70 -10.48
N MET A 252 4.18 2.36 -10.31
CA MET A 252 3.06 3.32 -10.31
C MET A 252 3.08 4.22 -9.07
N LEU A 253 2.49 5.41 -9.22
CA LEU A 253 2.29 6.37 -8.14
C LEU A 253 0.81 6.81 -8.10
N PRO A 254 0.27 7.10 -6.91
CA PRO A 254 0.84 6.83 -5.58
C PRO A 254 1.01 5.33 -5.31
N SER A 255 1.86 4.97 -4.34
CA SER A 255 2.21 3.57 -4.01
C SER A 255 2.20 3.33 -2.50
N GLY A 256 1.63 2.21 -2.05
CA GLY A 256 1.65 1.81 -0.65
C GLY A 256 3.06 1.51 -0.10
N HIS A 257 4.04 1.21 -0.98
CA HIS A 257 5.45 1.13 -0.56
C HIS A 257 5.97 2.49 -0.08
N CYS A 258 5.56 3.58 -0.73
CA CYS A 258 5.96 4.94 -0.35
C CYS A 258 5.31 5.41 0.95
N LEU A 259 4.26 4.72 1.40
CA LEU A 259 3.61 4.91 2.70
C LEU A 259 4.20 3.98 3.77
N GLY A 260 4.98 2.97 3.38
CA GLY A 260 5.58 1.96 4.25
C GLY A 260 4.64 0.86 4.74
N TYR A 261 3.44 0.76 4.16
CA TYR A 261 2.44 -0.26 4.50
C TYR A 261 2.37 -1.42 3.50
N SER A 262 3.12 -1.33 2.40
CA SER A 262 3.22 -2.42 1.42
C SER A 262 4.56 -3.14 1.42
N VAL A 263 4.51 -4.40 1.03
CA VAL A 263 5.61 -5.34 0.91
C VAL A 263 5.37 -6.24 -0.30
N ASP A 264 6.43 -6.64 -0.99
CA ASP A 264 6.36 -7.66 -2.03
C ASP A 264 7.00 -8.94 -1.51
N VAL A 265 6.34 -10.08 -1.70
CA VAL A 265 6.83 -11.42 -1.31
C VAL A 265 7.02 -12.27 -2.56
N GLU A 266 8.07 -13.08 -2.58
CA GLU A 266 8.33 -13.99 -3.69
C GLU A 266 7.30 -15.13 -3.69
N LEU A 267 6.77 -15.48 -4.86
CA LEU A 267 5.87 -16.62 -5.03
C LEU A 267 6.38 -17.63 -6.07
N ALA A 268 6.86 -17.17 -7.23
CA ALA A 268 7.26 -18.07 -8.31
C ALA A 268 8.41 -18.99 -7.89
N TRP A 269 9.40 -18.49 -7.14
CA TRP A 269 10.46 -19.34 -6.62
C TRP A 269 9.98 -20.46 -5.70
N PHE A 270 8.83 -20.33 -5.03
CA PHE A 270 8.29 -21.36 -4.14
C PHE A 270 7.64 -22.54 -4.87
N GLU A 271 7.37 -22.42 -6.16
CA GLU A 271 6.80 -23.50 -7.00
C GLU A 271 7.67 -24.76 -6.95
N ARG A 272 8.99 -24.58 -6.97
CA ARG A 272 9.94 -25.70 -6.92
C ARG A 272 9.95 -26.49 -5.61
N PHE A 273 9.40 -25.90 -4.54
CA PHE A 273 9.27 -26.55 -3.24
C PHE A 273 7.85 -27.10 -3.03
N GLY A 274 6.98 -27.00 -4.05
CA GLY A 274 5.55 -27.32 -3.92
C GLY A 274 4.83 -26.41 -2.92
N ALA A 275 5.36 -25.22 -2.68
CA ALA A 275 4.89 -24.32 -1.61
C ALA A 275 4.21 -23.05 -2.14
N ARG A 276 4.15 -22.87 -3.46
CA ARG A 276 3.54 -21.68 -4.10
C ARG A 276 2.05 -21.58 -3.75
N GLU A 277 1.32 -22.67 -3.91
CA GLU A 277 -0.13 -22.74 -3.69
C GLU A 277 -0.46 -22.50 -2.21
N ALA A 278 0.27 -23.15 -1.30
CA ALA A 278 0.10 -22.95 0.13
C ALA A 278 0.32 -21.49 0.56
N LEU A 279 1.33 -20.82 -0.02
CA LEU A 279 1.55 -19.39 0.23
C LEU A 279 0.43 -18.53 -0.37
N ALA A 280 0.01 -18.82 -1.61
CA ALA A 280 -1.06 -18.09 -2.28
C ALA A 280 -2.39 -18.17 -1.51
N GLU A 281 -2.78 -19.38 -1.09
CA GLU A 281 -3.99 -19.62 -0.29
C GLU A 281 -3.95 -18.88 1.04
N LEU A 282 -2.82 -18.91 1.74
CA LEU A 282 -2.62 -18.15 2.98
C LEU A 282 -2.84 -16.65 2.76
N LEU A 283 -2.24 -16.08 1.72
CA LEU A 283 -2.35 -14.65 1.42
C LEU A 283 -3.78 -14.26 1.01
N LEU A 284 -4.43 -15.06 0.17
CA LEU A 284 -5.82 -14.83 -0.25
C LEU A 284 -6.81 -15.00 0.91
N ALA A 285 -6.57 -15.93 1.83
CA ALA A 285 -7.38 -16.06 3.04
C ALA A 285 -7.29 -14.80 3.92
N ARG A 286 -6.09 -14.23 4.07
CA ARG A 286 -5.88 -12.94 4.76
C ARG A 286 -6.56 -11.77 4.07
N GLN A 287 -6.59 -11.78 2.73
CA GLN A 287 -7.35 -10.80 1.94
C GLN A 287 -8.86 -10.95 2.16
N GLY A 288 -9.39 -12.17 2.16
CA GLY A 288 -10.79 -12.48 2.44
C GLY A 288 -11.21 -12.07 3.86
N ALA A 289 -10.30 -12.17 4.83
CA ALA A 289 -10.49 -11.68 6.19
C ALA A 289 -10.39 -10.14 6.32
N GLY A 290 -10.10 -9.43 5.23
CA GLY A 290 -9.97 -7.97 5.23
C GLY A 290 -8.71 -7.43 5.92
N GLU A 291 -7.69 -8.27 6.09
CA GLU A 291 -6.44 -7.86 6.74
C GLU A 291 -5.42 -7.30 5.75
N LEU A 292 -5.48 -7.73 4.49
CA LEU A 292 -4.54 -7.38 3.44
C LEU A 292 -5.23 -7.05 2.12
N ASN A 293 -4.61 -6.19 1.32
CA ASN A 293 -4.79 -6.19 -0.12
C ASN A 293 -3.69 -7.06 -0.73
N VAL A 294 -4.06 -8.00 -1.59
CA VAL A 294 -3.12 -8.89 -2.30
C VAL A 294 -3.29 -8.66 -3.79
N ILE A 295 -2.18 -8.47 -4.48
CA ILE A 295 -2.11 -8.27 -5.93
C ILE A 295 -1.10 -9.27 -6.50
N ASP A 296 -1.57 -10.10 -7.44
CA ASP A 296 -0.71 -10.99 -8.20
C ASP A 296 0.10 -10.19 -9.24
N GLU A 297 1.39 -10.01 -8.96
CA GLU A 297 2.38 -9.39 -9.84
C GLU A 297 3.24 -10.44 -10.59
N GLY A 298 2.80 -11.70 -10.62
CA GLY A 298 3.45 -12.82 -11.29
C GLY A 298 4.55 -13.46 -10.44
N GLN A 299 5.77 -12.93 -10.51
CA GLN A 299 6.90 -13.51 -9.77
C GLN A 299 6.75 -13.28 -8.26
N ALA A 300 6.49 -12.03 -7.89
CA ALA A 300 6.22 -11.63 -6.53
C ALA A 300 4.74 -11.27 -6.42
N TRP A 301 4.18 -11.33 -5.22
CA TRP A 301 2.86 -10.78 -4.92
C TRP A 301 3.02 -9.57 -4.02
N HIS A 302 2.28 -8.53 -4.35
CA HIS A 302 2.22 -7.30 -3.57
C HIS A 302 1.19 -7.45 -2.46
N LEU A 303 1.58 -7.07 -1.26
CA LEU A 303 0.73 -7.07 -0.07
C LEU A 303 0.68 -5.64 0.49
N CYS A 304 -0.51 -5.11 0.71
CA CYS A 304 -0.71 -3.88 1.50
C CYS A 304 -1.50 -4.19 2.75
N LEU A 305 -1.01 -3.72 3.90
CA LEU A 305 -1.70 -3.89 5.18
C LEU A 305 -2.99 -3.06 5.23
N ALA A 306 -4.09 -3.66 5.65
CA ALA A 306 -5.34 -2.93 5.90
C ALA A 306 -5.26 -2.08 7.19
N PRO A 307 -5.86 -0.87 7.21
CA PRO A 307 -5.91 -0.03 8.41
C PRO A 307 -6.56 -0.71 9.63
N THR A 308 -7.55 -1.57 9.39
CA THR A 308 -8.27 -2.35 10.41
C THR A 308 -7.37 -3.30 11.20
N ALA A 309 -6.36 -3.89 10.54
CA ALA A 309 -5.42 -4.83 11.16
C ALA A 309 -4.24 -4.13 11.88
N ARG A 310 -4.02 -2.82 11.62
CA ARG A 310 -2.88 -2.05 12.14
C ARG A 310 -2.74 -2.15 13.66
N ARG A 311 -3.83 -1.94 14.42
CA ARG A 311 -3.78 -1.92 15.89
C ARG A 311 -3.41 -3.28 16.48
N ARG A 312 -3.95 -4.37 15.91
CA ARG A 312 -3.64 -5.74 16.33
C ARG A 312 -2.16 -6.04 16.12
N LEU A 313 -1.65 -5.78 14.92
CA LEU A 313 -0.27 -6.05 14.55
C LEU A 313 0.73 -5.16 15.29
N ARG A 314 0.37 -3.91 15.58
CA ARG A 314 1.18 -3.04 16.43
C ARG A 314 1.38 -3.63 17.83
N ARG A 315 0.30 -4.12 18.45
CA ARG A 315 0.36 -4.79 19.75
C ARG A 315 1.13 -6.10 19.70
N ALA A 316 0.96 -6.88 18.63
CA ALA A 316 1.72 -8.11 18.43
C ALA A 316 3.24 -7.81 18.34
N TYR A 317 3.62 -6.78 17.57
CA TYR A 317 4.99 -6.30 17.54
C TYR A 317 5.48 -5.93 18.94
N GLU A 318 4.73 -5.11 19.68
CA GLU A 318 5.14 -4.65 21.02
C GLU A 318 5.22 -5.79 22.04
N ALA A 319 4.37 -6.80 21.95
CA ALA A 319 4.40 -7.96 22.84
C ALA A 319 5.57 -8.90 22.54
N GLU A 320 5.86 -9.15 21.26
CA GLU A 320 6.91 -10.10 20.85
C GLU A 320 8.29 -9.47 20.77
N LEU A 321 8.35 -8.19 20.38
CA LEU A 321 9.56 -7.49 19.95
C LEU A 321 9.77 -6.17 20.71
N GLY A 322 8.96 -5.91 21.73
CA GLY A 322 8.95 -4.69 22.55
C GLY A 322 10.25 -4.47 23.30
N VAL A 323 11.22 -3.92 22.56
CA VAL A 323 12.41 -3.21 23.01
C VAL A 323 12.22 -1.74 22.70
#